data_AF-A0A2V4R5A3-F1
#
_entry.id   AF-A0A2V4R5A3-F1
#
_cell.length_a   1.000
_cell.length_b   1.000
_cell.length_c   1.000
_cell.angle_alpha   90.00
_cell.angle_beta   90.00
_cell.angle_gamma   90.00
#
_symmetry.space_group_name_H-M   'P 1'
#
loop_
_entity.id
_entity.type
_entity.pdbx_description
1 polymer ?
#
loop_
_entity_poly.entity_id
_entity_poly.type
_entity_poly.pdbx_seq_one_letter_code
_entity_poly.pdbx_strand_id
1 'polypeptide(L)'
;MGLPLFNLRHPVPCLFSLLALLAAAPARAAPDTALGRELAAATGHYAPETDLFGQGPLATIVKRKLGAQYDSFIQNMEVAGPLEAAGDVLFITGNRRHEGGSRNAWLLIDRAGRNMTIGLLNPGALSLYTTGPVPLAKPADVRTLIENLDAAPPFCNQPQDLPPGGRLDWQGTLEAGGTCVYRIGLHQGEQVTARLDAPGNGLELRVIDPHQGHGGVTRSWTVPRDDLYLVSVAPRPGAPARERHAYRLRIDTHS
;
A
#
# COMPACT_ATOMS: atom_id res chain seq x y z
N MET A 1 -37.65 -81.40 14.57
CA MET A 1 -38.09 -81.85 13.22
C MET A 1 -38.76 -80.67 12.53
N GLY A 2 -38.47 -80.39 11.26
CA GLY A 2 -39.17 -79.35 10.48
C GLY A 2 -38.45 -78.01 10.29
N LEU A 3 -37.48 -77.98 9.37
CA LEU A 3 -37.30 -76.86 8.42
C LEU A 3 -38.34 -77.07 7.27
N PRO A 4 -38.63 -76.13 6.32
CA PRO A 4 -37.75 -75.03 5.87
C PRO A 4 -38.41 -73.72 5.34
N LEU A 5 -37.54 -72.83 4.81
CA LEU A 5 -37.71 -71.93 3.64
C LEU A 5 -38.68 -70.72 3.68
N PHE A 6 -38.05 -69.54 3.83
CA PHE A 6 -38.14 -68.33 2.98
C PHE A 6 -39.51 -67.75 2.54
N ASN A 7 -39.69 -66.47 2.86
CA ASN A 7 -40.34 -65.54 1.93
C ASN A 7 -39.69 -64.14 1.99
N LEU A 8 -39.56 -63.48 0.84
CA LEU A 8 -38.95 -62.15 0.70
C LEU A 8 -39.90 -61.07 1.21
N ARG A 9 -39.38 -60.00 1.84
CA ARG A 9 -39.45 -58.61 1.29
C ARG A 9 -38.96 -57.50 2.25
N HIS A 10 -38.47 -56.44 1.60
CA HIS A 10 -38.50 -55.03 1.99
C HIS A 10 -37.32 -54.42 2.79
N PRO A 11 -37.08 -53.09 2.61
CA PRO A 11 -35.73 -52.52 2.59
C PRO A 11 -35.31 -51.89 3.92
N VAL A 12 -34.01 -51.62 4.05
CA VAL A 12 -33.45 -50.78 5.12
C VAL A 12 -33.40 -49.33 4.63
N PRO A 13 -34.15 -48.38 5.23
CA PRO A 13 -34.03 -46.97 4.95
C PRO A 13 -32.97 -46.28 5.82
N CYS A 14 -32.58 -45.08 5.37
CA CYS A 14 -31.73 -44.06 6.00
C CYS A 14 -31.91 -43.85 7.52
N LEU A 15 -30.87 -43.23 8.12
CA LEU A 15 -30.72 -42.45 9.39
C LEU A 15 -29.40 -42.90 10.06
N PHE A 16 -28.51 -42.10 10.65
CA PHE A 16 -28.24 -40.66 10.81
C PHE A 16 -26.69 -40.50 10.66
N SER A 17 -26.03 -39.35 10.49
CA SER A 17 -26.39 -37.95 10.19
C SER A 17 -25.13 -37.26 9.64
N LEU A 18 -25.26 -36.23 8.79
CA LEU A 18 -24.13 -35.38 8.39
C LEU A 18 -24.18 -34.06 9.17
N LEU A 19 -23.29 -33.86 10.16
CA LEU A 19 -23.16 -32.59 10.86
C LEU A 19 -22.50 -31.55 9.94
N ALA A 20 -23.30 -30.87 9.12
CA ALA A 20 -22.85 -29.68 8.42
C ALA A 20 -22.73 -28.52 9.42
N LEU A 21 -21.53 -28.30 9.97
CA LEU A 21 -21.21 -27.02 10.60
C LEU A 21 -21.21 -25.95 9.51
N LEU A 22 -22.36 -25.29 9.35
CA LEU A 22 -22.46 -24.00 8.70
C LEU A 22 -21.69 -22.99 9.56
N ALA A 23 -20.40 -22.85 9.30
CA ALA A 23 -19.60 -21.73 9.75
C ALA A 23 -20.15 -20.47 9.07
N ALA A 24 -21.10 -19.80 9.74
CA ALA A 24 -21.58 -18.51 9.31
C ALA A 24 -20.41 -17.53 9.31
N ALA A 25 -19.93 -17.16 8.12
CA ALA A 25 -18.95 -16.09 7.98
C ALA A 25 -19.50 -14.85 8.68
N PRO A 26 -18.70 -14.13 9.48
CA PRO A 26 -19.19 -12.98 10.22
C PRO A 26 -19.74 -11.95 9.24
N ALA A 27 -21.01 -11.60 9.40
CA ALA A 27 -21.65 -10.60 8.57
C ALA A 27 -20.83 -9.32 8.60
N ARG A 28 -20.37 -8.87 7.43
CA ARG A 28 -19.60 -7.63 7.28
C ARG A 28 -20.45 -6.49 7.85
N ALA A 29 -20.02 -5.92 8.98
CA ALA A 29 -20.74 -4.83 9.61
C ALA A 29 -20.98 -3.70 8.59
N ALA A 30 -22.20 -3.19 8.54
CA ALA A 30 -22.55 -2.10 7.67
C ALA A 30 -21.72 -0.85 8.03
N PRO A 31 -21.47 0.06 7.07
CA PRO A 31 -20.76 1.29 7.38
C PRO A 31 -21.60 2.23 8.28
N ASP A 32 -21.32 2.22 9.57
CA ASP A 32 -22.01 3.08 10.54
C ASP A 32 -21.62 4.56 10.41
N THR A 33 -20.44 4.86 9.83
CA THR A 33 -19.97 6.24 9.59
C THR A 33 -20.52 6.81 8.29
N ALA A 34 -20.69 8.14 8.23
CA ALA A 34 -21.11 8.82 7.00
C ALA A 34 -20.12 8.57 5.84
N LEU A 35 -18.82 8.61 6.14
CA LEU A 35 -17.74 8.27 5.22
C LEU A 35 -17.83 6.81 4.73
N GLY A 36 -18.09 5.84 5.61
CA GLY A 36 -18.25 4.46 5.18
C GLY A 36 -19.44 4.27 4.23
N ARG A 37 -20.54 5.01 4.42
CA ARG A 37 -21.71 4.95 3.52
C ARG A 37 -21.41 5.57 2.15
N GLU A 38 -20.73 6.71 2.13
CA GLU A 38 -20.21 7.34 0.91
C GLU A 38 -19.28 6.37 0.15
N LEU A 39 -18.28 5.81 0.84
CA LEU A 39 -17.36 4.83 0.26
C LEU A 39 -18.08 3.59 -0.29
N ALA A 40 -19.07 3.04 0.43
CA ALA A 40 -19.85 1.90 -0.01
C ALA A 40 -20.74 2.21 -1.22
N ALA A 41 -21.28 3.43 -1.32
CA ALA A 41 -22.07 3.88 -2.47
C ALA A 41 -21.18 4.18 -3.69
N ALA A 42 -19.99 4.74 -3.48
CA ALA A 42 -19.05 5.09 -4.55
C ALA A 42 -18.23 3.90 -5.08
N THR A 43 -18.17 2.78 -4.35
CA THR A 43 -17.47 1.57 -4.81
C THR A 43 -18.05 1.10 -6.16
N GLY A 44 -17.17 0.85 -7.14
CA GLY A 44 -17.52 0.47 -8.50
C GLY A 44 -17.80 1.62 -9.47
N HIS A 45 -17.85 2.87 -8.99
CA HIS A 45 -18.15 4.06 -9.79
C HIS A 45 -16.91 4.93 -10.00
N TYR A 46 -16.90 5.73 -11.07
CA TYR A 46 -15.85 6.71 -11.30
C TYR A 46 -16.02 7.93 -10.37
N ALA A 47 -14.90 8.52 -9.95
CA ALA A 47 -14.90 9.66 -9.03
C ALA A 47 -15.78 10.85 -9.49
N PRO A 48 -15.87 11.22 -10.79
CA PRO A 48 -16.77 12.27 -11.26
C PRO A 48 -18.27 11.92 -11.21
N GLU A 49 -18.64 10.63 -11.26
CA GLU A 49 -20.05 10.19 -11.23
C GLU A 49 -20.68 10.36 -9.84
N THR A 50 -19.82 10.37 -8.82
CA THR A 50 -20.19 10.39 -7.39
C THR A 50 -19.70 11.65 -6.67
N ASP A 51 -19.03 12.55 -7.38
CA ASP A 51 -18.31 13.73 -6.88
C ASP A 51 -17.36 13.43 -5.69
N LEU A 52 -16.73 12.24 -5.73
CA LEU A 52 -16.00 11.59 -4.63
C LEU A 52 -14.90 12.45 -3.98
N PHE A 53 -14.34 13.39 -4.75
CA PHE A 53 -13.33 14.33 -4.27
C PHE A 53 -13.82 15.79 -4.21
N GLY A 54 -14.93 16.13 -4.86
CA GLY A 54 -15.51 17.48 -4.82
C GLY A 54 -16.32 17.74 -3.55
N GLN A 55 -17.14 16.79 -3.11
CA GLN A 55 -18.06 16.94 -1.98
C GLN A 55 -18.01 15.77 -0.99
N GLY A 56 -18.68 15.92 0.16
CA GLY A 56 -18.86 14.85 1.13
C GLY A 56 -17.70 14.62 2.13
N PRO A 57 -17.84 13.62 3.02
CA PRO A 57 -16.85 13.28 4.04
C PRO A 57 -15.44 12.98 3.50
N LEU A 58 -15.31 12.21 2.42
CA LEU A 58 -14.00 11.85 1.86
C LEU A 58 -13.30 13.08 1.29
N ALA A 59 -13.98 13.87 0.45
CA ALA A 59 -13.44 15.14 -0.05
C ALA A 59 -12.95 16.06 1.08
N THR A 60 -13.73 16.16 2.17
CA THR A 60 -13.38 16.96 3.35
C THR A 60 -12.09 16.46 4.02
N ILE A 61 -11.89 15.15 4.10
CA ILE A 61 -10.67 14.53 4.65
C ILE A 61 -9.49 14.72 3.71
N VAL A 62 -9.66 14.45 2.41
CA VAL A 62 -8.62 14.57 1.38
C VAL A 62 -8.12 16.03 1.28
N LYS A 63 -9.03 17.01 1.16
CA LYS A 63 -8.69 18.44 1.14
C LYS A 63 -7.90 18.87 2.38
N ARG A 64 -8.38 18.50 3.58
CA ARG A 64 -7.68 18.80 4.85
C ARG A 64 -6.31 18.12 4.94
N LYS A 65 -6.17 16.90 4.40
CA LYS A 65 -4.95 16.11 4.50
C LYS A 65 -3.85 16.56 3.54
N LEU A 66 -4.24 16.97 2.33
CA LEU A 66 -3.32 17.42 1.28
C LEU A 66 -3.02 18.91 1.34
N GLY A 67 -3.97 19.73 1.81
CA GLY A 67 -3.82 21.19 1.85
C GLY A 67 -3.49 21.75 0.47
N ALA A 68 -2.37 22.47 0.35
CA ALA A 68 -1.89 23.05 -0.91
C ALA A 68 -1.58 22.01 -2.02
N GLN A 69 -1.49 20.71 -1.69
CA GLN A 69 -1.26 19.63 -2.67
C GLN A 69 -2.57 19.00 -3.20
N TYR A 70 -3.73 19.48 -2.75
CA TYR A 70 -5.04 18.98 -3.20
C TYR A 70 -5.24 19.16 -4.72
N ASP A 71 -4.93 20.34 -5.26
CA ASP A 71 -5.12 20.59 -6.70
C ASP A 71 -4.20 19.72 -7.57
N SER A 72 -2.97 19.44 -7.11
CA SER A 72 -2.06 18.50 -7.78
C SER A 72 -2.57 17.05 -7.71
N PHE A 73 -3.24 16.65 -6.63
CA PHE A 73 -3.91 15.35 -6.56
C PHE A 73 -5.06 15.25 -7.56
N ILE A 74 -5.89 16.29 -7.70
CA ILE A 74 -6.97 16.30 -8.70
C ILE A 74 -6.41 16.27 -10.12
N GLN A 75 -5.35 17.03 -10.43
CA GLN A 75 -4.66 16.98 -11.72
C GLN A 75 -4.07 15.59 -12.01
N ASN A 76 -3.48 14.95 -10.99
CA ASN A 76 -2.94 13.61 -11.12
C ASN A 76 -4.02 12.50 -11.07
N MET A 77 -5.30 12.87 -11.01
CA MET A 77 -6.48 11.98 -11.15
C MET A 77 -7.32 12.34 -12.40
N GLU A 78 -6.81 13.14 -13.33
CA GLU A 78 -7.50 13.51 -14.59
C GLU A 78 -7.89 12.30 -15.45
N VAL A 79 -7.11 11.22 -15.39
CA VAL A 79 -7.41 9.91 -15.96
C VAL A 79 -7.30 8.90 -14.82
N ALA A 80 -8.43 8.55 -14.21
CA ALA A 80 -8.51 7.64 -13.08
C ALA A 80 -9.49 6.50 -13.35
N GLY A 81 -9.24 5.36 -12.70
CA GLY A 81 -10.19 4.24 -12.66
C GLY A 81 -11.41 4.52 -11.76
N PRO A 82 -12.33 3.56 -11.63
CA PRO A 82 -13.35 3.60 -10.60
C PRO A 82 -12.76 3.43 -9.20
N LEU A 83 -13.56 3.67 -8.15
CA LEU A 83 -13.21 3.28 -6.79
C LEU A 83 -13.38 1.76 -6.63
N GLU A 84 -12.29 1.00 -6.65
CA GLU A 84 -12.29 -0.45 -6.62
C GLU A 84 -12.12 -1.02 -5.20
N ALA A 85 -12.39 -2.32 -5.04
CA ALA A 85 -12.35 -3.01 -3.75
C ALA A 85 -11.47 -4.26 -3.79
N ALA A 86 -10.35 -4.23 -3.06
CA ALA A 86 -9.47 -5.37 -2.82
C ALA A 86 -9.67 -5.88 -1.39
N GLY A 87 -10.69 -6.73 -1.21
CA GLY A 87 -11.09 -7.23 0.10
C GLY A 87 -11.53 -6.11 1.04
N ASP A 88 -10.70 -5.80 2.04
CA ASP A 88 -10.98 -4.82 3.08
C ASP A 88 -10.50 -3.38 2.75
N VAL A 89 -9.68 -3.25 1.71
CA VAL A 89 -9.17 -1.98 1.20
C VAL A 89 -9.99 -1.57 -0.02
N LEU A 90 -10.41 -0.30 -0.03
CA LEU A 90 -10.88 0.38 -1.23
C LEU A 90 -9.72 1.19 -1.81
N PHE A 91 -9.63 1.26 -3.13
CA PHE A 91 -8.56 1.97 -3.80
C PHE A 91 -9.00 2.64 -5.10
N ILE A 92 -8.27 3.67 -5.49
CA ILE A 92 -8.39 4.30 -6.79
C ILE A 92 -7.01 4.79 -7.21
N THR A 93 -6.66 4.54 -8.46
CA THR A 93 -5.42 4.98 -9.10
C THR A 93 -5.76 5.92 -10.25
N GLY A 94 -4.83 6.83 -10.55
CA GLY A 94 -4.95 7.71 -11.69
C GLY A 94 -3.66 8.40 -12.03
N ASN A 95 -3.68 9.03 -13.20
CA ASN A 95 -2.59 9.84 -13.72
C ASN A 95 -3.09 11.15 -14.32
N ARG A 96 -2.19 12.13 -14.42
CA ARG A 96 -2.44 13.32 -15.25
C ARG A 96 -2.46 12.92 -16.72
N ARG A 97 -3.34 13.54 -17.52
CA ARG A 97 -3.55 13.12 -18.92
C ARG A 97 -2.24 13.21 -19.72
N HIS A 98 -1.89 12.10 -20.38
CA HIS A 98 -0.63 11.91 -21.14
C HIS A 98 0.68 11.91 -20.31
N GLU A 99 0.64 11.94 -18.97
CA GLU A 99 1.83 11.95 -18.08
C GLU A 99 1.88 10.71 -17.14
N GLY A 100 1.47 9.54 -17.64
CA GLY A 100 1.33 8.30 -16.86
C GLY A 100 2.59 7.74 -16.16
N GLY A 101 3.79 8.18 -16.55
CA GLY A 101 5.03 7.77 -15.86
C GLY A 101 5.48 8.72 -14.72
N SER A 102 5.08 10.00 -14.80
CA SER A 102 5.70 11.10 -14.04
C SER A 102 4.73 11.90 -13.15
N ARG A 103 3.42 11.77 -13.38
CA ARG A 103 2.36 12.44 -12.60
C ARG A 103 1.22 11.48 -12.32
N ASN A 104 1.32 10.85 -11.15
CA ASN A 104 0.42 9.81 -10.71
C ASN A 104 -0.12 10.13 -9.32
N ALA A 105 -1.30 9.61 -9.03
CA ALA A 105 -1.86 9.59 -7.69
C ALA A 105 -2.54 8.25 -7.41
N TRP A 106 -2.53 7.85 -6.15
CA TRP A 106 -3.32 6.72 -5.67
C TRP A 106 -3.88 7.02 -4.29
N LEU A 107 -5.07 6.50 -4.02
CA LEU A 107 -5.70 6.51 -2.72
C LEU A 107 -5.96 5.06 -2.31
N LEU A 108 -5.58 4.72 -1.08
CA LEU A 108 -5.97 3.52 -0.36
C LEU A 108 -6.77 3.94 0.86
N ILE A 109 -7.88 3.28 1.16
CA ILE A 109 -8.69 3.56 2.36
C ILE A 109 -9.37 2.28 2.86
N ASP A 110 -9.43 2.04 4.18
CA ASP A 110 -10.27 0.93 4.68
C ASP A 110 -11.77 1.26 4.56
N ARG A 111 -12.63 0.25 4.48
CA ARG A 111 -14.09 0.46 4.29
C ARG A 111 -14.78 1.29 5.39
N ALA A 112 -14.16 1.50 6.55
CA ALA A 112 -14.68 2.36 7.62
C ALA A 112 -14.07 3.77 7.60
N GLY A 113 -13.07 4.00 6.73
CA GLY A 113 -12.33 5.25 6.59
C GLY A 113 -11.42 5.60 7.77
N ARG A 114 -10.97 4.59 8.53
CA ARG A 114 -10.13 4.80 9.73
C ARG A 114 -8.65 4.97 9.38
N ASN A 115 -8.17 4.19 8.42
CA ASN A 115 -6.82 4.26 7.89
C ASN A 115 -6.89 4.60 6.40
N MET A 116 -5.94 5.40 5.94
CA MET A 116 -5.90 5.92 4.58
C MET A 116 -4.44 6.22 4.18
N THR A 117 -4.08 5.95 2.93
CA THR A 117 -2.81 6.39 2.33
C THR A 117 -3.11 7.06 1.00
N ILE A 118 -2.69 8.31 0.82
CA ILE A 118 -2.66 8.96 -0.51
C ILE A 118 -1.20 9.04 -0.94
N GLY A 119 -0.87 8.47 -2.09
CA GLY A 119 0.38 8.71 -2.78
C GLY A 119 0.19 9.76 -3.88
N LEU A 120 1.16 10.67 -3.98
CA LEU A 120 1.21 11.73 -4.99
C LEU A 120 2.62 11.82 -5.56
N LEU A 121 2.78 11.38 -6.81
CA LEU A 121 4.02 11.57 -7.58
C LEU A 121 3.91 12.84 -8.42
N ASN A 122 4.84 13.76 -8.22
CA ASN A 122 5.11 14.87 -9.10
C ASN A 122 6.56 14.79 -9.62
N PRO A 123 6.93 15.49 -10.70
CA PRO A 123 8.31 15.52 -11.18
C PRO A 123 9.31 15.87 -10.07
N GLY A 124 10.23 14.96 -9.76
CA GLY A 124 11.24 15.14 -8.71
C GLY A 124 10.79 14.81 -7.28
N ALA A 125 9.50 14.55 -7.01
CA ALA A 125 8.98 14.38 -5.65
C ALA A 125 7.86 13.34 -5.52
N LEU A 126 7.99 12.46 -4.53
CA LEU A 126 6.94 11.54 -4.10
C LEU A 126 6.52 11.93 -2.68
N SER A 127 5.24 12.24 -2.51
CA SER A 127 4.64 12.56 -1.22
C SER A 127 3.63 11.51 -0.82
N LEU A 128 3.72 11.00 0.41
CA LEU A 128 2.78 10.03 0.97
C LEU A 128 2.06 10.65 2.18
N TYR A 129 0.73 10.60 2.16
CA TYR A 129 -0.14 11.20 3.18
C TYR A 129 -0.98 10.11 3.86
N THR A 130 -0.60 9.74 5.08
CA THR A 130 -1.24 8.65 5.83
C THR A 130 -2.13 9.15 6.96
N THR A 131 -3.27 8.49 7.17
CA THR A 131 -4.17 8.66 8.31
C THR A 131 -4.38 7.31 8.97
N GLY A 132 -4.58 7.29 10.30
CA GLY A 132 -4.69 6.06 11.09
C GLY A 132 -3.33 5.43 11.42
N PRO A 133 -3.27 4.55 12.44
CA PRO A 133 -2.03 3.90 12.87
C PRO A 133 -1.72 2.60 12.12
N VAL A 134 -2.65 2.05 11.33
CA VAL A 134 -2.49 0.75 10.65
C VAL A 134 -2.16 0.98 9.17
N PRO A 135 -0.98 0.56 8.68
CA PRO A 135 -0.70 0.58 7.24
C PRO A 135 -1.68 -0.32 6.49
N LEU A 136 -2.23 0.20 5.39
CA LEU A 136 -3.05 -0.57 4.47
C LEU A 136 -2.15 -1.42 3.57
N ALA A 137 -2.56 -2.66 3.31
CA ALA A 137 -1.92 -3.49 2.30
C ALA A 137 -2.19 -2.92 0.91
N LYS A 138 -1.17 -2.85 0.06
CA LYS A 138 -1.31 -2.38 -1.32
C LYS A 138 -2.05 -3.43 -2.17
N PRO A 139 -3.16 -3.07 -2.83
CA PRO A 139 -3.77 -3.89 -3.87
C PRO A 139 -2.80 -4.12 -5.03
N ALA A 140 -2.98 -5.21 -5.78
CA ALA A 140 -2.10 -5.58 -6.89
C ALA A 140 -1.94 -4.44 -7.91
N ASP A 141 -3.02 -3.76 -8.27
CA ASP A 141 -3.01 -2.69 -9.29
C ASP A 141 -2.26 -1.43 -8.82
N VAL A 142 -2.29 -1.15 -7.52
CA VAL A 142 -1.50 -0.07 -6.91
C VAL A 142 -0.02 -0.47 -6.83
N ARG A 143 0.29 -1.76 -6.60
CA ARG A 143 1.66 -2.26 -6.68
C ARG A 143 2.21 -2.13 -8.10
N THR A 144 1.45 -2.60 -9.09
CA THR A 144 1.76 -2.51 -10.53
C THR A 144 1.89 -1.04 -10.99
N LEU A 145 1.06 -0.12 -10.49
CA LEU A 145 1.23 1.32 -10.72
C LEU A 145 2.62 1.78 -10.29
N ILE A 146 3.02 1.50 -9.04
CA ILE A 146 4.30 1.94 -8.46
C ILE A 146 5.50 1.26 -9.14
N GLU A 147 5.34 0.00 -9.56
CA GLU A 147 6.31 -0.74 -10.37
C GLU A 147 6.54 -0.06 -11.73
N ASN A 148 5.47 0.39 -12.39
CA ASN A 148 5.51 1.02 -13.72
C ASN A 148 5.91 2.51 -13.73
N LEU A 149 6.10 3.16 -12.57
CA LEU A 149 6.55 4.56 -12.52
C LEU A 149 7.96 4.73 -13.11
N ASP A 150 8.19 5.85 -13.79
CA ASP A 150 9.50 6.16 -14.38
C ASP A 150 10.60 6.09 -13.32
N ALA A 151 11.78 5.55 -13.66
CA ALA A 151 12.96 5.60 -12.81
C ALA A 151 13.65 6.99 -12.78
N ALA A 152 12.85 8.04 -12.98
CA ALA A 152 13.27 9.43 -12.82
C ALA A 152 13.20 9.83 -11.32
N PRO A 153 13.88 10.92 -10.92
CA PRO A 153 13.77 11.45 -9.56
C PRO A 153 12.30 11.63 -9.12
N PRO A 154 11.93 11.16 -7.92
CA PRO A 154 12.81 10.81 -6.81
C PRO A 154 13.30 9.35 -6.80
N PHE A 155 12.91 8.50 -7.76
CA PHE A 155 13.28 7.10 -7.75
C PHE A 155 14.75 6.90 -8.15
N CYS A 156 15.45 6.03 -7.43
CA CYS A 156 16.89 5.78 -7.63
C CYS A 156 17.22 4.36 -8.12
N ASN A 157 16.21 3.50 -8.20
CA ASN A 157 16.30 2.17 -8.78
C ASN A 157 15.07 1.88 -9.63
N GLN A 158 15.21 0.91 -10.53
CA GLN A 158 14.05 0.14 -10.98
C GLN A 158 13.53 -0.71 -9.81
N PRO A 159 12.23 -1.09 -9.78
CA PRO A 159 11.74 -2.04 -8.79
C PRO A 159 12.58 -3.31 -8.80
N GLN A 160 13.01 -3.76 -7.63
CA GLN A 160 13.85 -4.95 -7.47
C GLN A 160 13.26 -5.86 -6.41
N ASP A 161 12.90 -7.08 -6.79
CA ASP A 161 12.57 -8.13 -5.82
C ASP A 161 13.84 -8.59 -5.10
N LEU A 162 13.81 -8.63 -3.77
CA LEU A 162 14.92 -9.10 -2.95
C LEU A 162 14.61 -10.53 -2.48
N PRO A 163 15.31 -11.55 -2.99
CA PRO A 163 15.04 -12.93 -2.59
C PRO A 163 15.37 -13.17 -1.10
N PRO A 164 14.69 -14.13 -0.42
CA PRO A 164 14.92 -14.46 0.98
C PRO A 164 16.38 -14.75 1.33
N GLY A 165 16.87 -14.10 2.38
CA GLY A 165 18.28 -14.15 2.80
C GLY A 165 19.22 -13.28 1.96
N GLY A 166 18.68 -12.44 1.08
CA GLY A 166 19.43 -11.65 0.11
C GLY A 166 20.02 -10.35 0.65
N ARG A 167 20.77 -9.67 -0.22
CA ARG A 167 21.31 -8.32 0.02
C ARG A 167 21.19 -7.43 -1.20
N LEU A 168 20.80 -6.18 -0.99
CA LEU A 168 20.97 -5.07 -1.93
C LEU A 168 21.95 -4.03 -1.38
N ASP A 169 22.71 -3.40 -2.27
CA ASP A 169 23.75 -2.42 -1.94
C ASP A 169 23.81 -1.37 -3.04
N TRP A 170 23.58 -0.10 -2.67
CA TRP A 170 23.63 1.03 -3.59
C TRP A 170 24.57 2.10 -3.06
N GLN A 171 25.33 2.71 -3.96
CA GLN A 171 26.04 3.96 -3.72
C GLN A 171 25.30 5.07 -4.45
N GLY A 172 25.17 6.23 -3.82
CA GLY A 172 24.42 7.35 -4.37
C GLY A 172 24.98 8.70 -3.94
N THR A 173 24.54 9.75 -4.63
CA THR A 173 24.77 11.15 -4.22
C THR A 173 23.43 11.87 -4.28
N LEU A 174 23.04 12.49 -3.17
CA LEU A 174 21.89 13.40 -3.11
C LEU A 174 22.38 14.84 -3.32
N GLU A 175 21.73 15.56 -4.24
CA GLU A 175 21.83 17.02 -4.34
C GLU A 175 21.11 17.69 -3.15
N ALA A 176 21.40 18.98 -2.91
CA ALA A 176 20.83 19.76 -1.81
C ALA A 176 19.29 19.68 -1.76
N GLY A 177 18.74 19.23 -0.63
CA GLY A 177 17.29 19.07 -0.44
C GLY A 177 16.64 17.93 -1.22
N GLY A 178 17.39 17.19 -2.05
CA GLY A 178 16.88 16.07 -2.82
C GLY A 178 16.43 14.88 -1.95
N THR A 179 15.55 14.06 -2.48
CA THR A 179 15.14 12.79 -1.89
C THR A 179 15.34 11.66 -2.89
N CYS A 180 15.77 10.51 -2.39
CA CYS A 180 16.01 9.31 -3.18
C CYS A 180 15.13 8.17 -2.64
N VAL A 181 14.29 7.59 -3.48
CA VAL A 181 13.35 6.52 -3.12
C VAL A 181 13.75 5.22 -3.80
N TYR A 182 13.92 4.18 -3.00
CA TYR A 182 14.21 2.82 -3.42
C TYR A 182 12.95 1.96 -3.36
N ARG A 183 12.66 1.25 -4.45
CA ARG A 183 11.54 0.34 -4.66
C ARG A 183 12.03 -1.10 -4.51
N ILE A 184 11.56 -1.80 -3.48
CA ILE A 184 12.12 -3.11 -3.07
C ILE A 184 10.96 -4.10 -2.81
N GLY A 185 10.89 -5.19 -3.55
CA GLY A 185 10.00 -6.32 -3.24
C GLY A 185 10.56 -7.09 -2.05
N LEU A 186 9.72 -7.34 -1.04
CA LEU A 186 10.08 -8.05 0.19
C LEU A 186 8.99 -9.08 0.53
N HIS A 187 9.38 -10.19 1.15
CA HIS A 187 8.57 -11.39 1.32
C HIS A 187 8.12 -11.59 2.78
N GLN A 188 6.94 -12.19 2.97
CA GLN A 188 6.32 -12.39 4.28
C GLN A 188 7.23 -13.17 5.25
N GLY A 189 7.37 -12.65 6.46
CA GLY A 189 8.11 -13.28 7.56
C GLY A 189 9.57 -12.82 7.67
N GLU A 190 10.13 -12.24 6.62
CA GLU A 190 11.52 -11.77 6.63
C GLU A 190 11.80 -10.73 7.72
N GLN A 191 12.97 -10.86 8.35
CA GLN A 191 13.60 -9.82 9.16
C GLN A 191 14.53 -9.00 8.29
N VAL A 192 14.17 -7.76 8.02
CA VAL A 192 14.93 -6.85 7.16
C VAL A 192 15.79 -5.94 8.03
N THR A 193 17.01 -5.63 7.58
CA THR A 193 17.84 -4.57 8.15
C THR A 193 18.39 -3.65 7.07
N ALA A 194 17.98 -2.38 7.13
CA ALA A 194 18.50 -1.30 6.32
C ALA A 194 19.59 -0.53 7.08
N ARG A 195 20.72 -0.23 6.42
CA ARG A 195 21.82 0.60 6.95
C ARG A 195 22.21 1.67 5.93
N LEU A 196 22.31 2.91 6.39
CA LEU A 196 22.74 4.08 5.62
C LEU A 196 24.08 4.58 6.17
N ASP A 197 25.13 4.37 5.38
CA ASP A 197 26.48 4.84 5.65
C ASP A 197 26.72 6.15 4.87
N ALA A 198 26.93 7.28 5.55
CA ALA A 198 27.12 8.60 4.92
C ALA A 198 28.17 9.46 5.65
N PRO A 199 28.90 10.38 4.98
CA PRO A 199 29.85 11.28 5.62
C PRO A 199 29.20 12.30 6.57
N GLY A 200 29.11 11.91 7.84
CA GLY A 200 28.49 12.68 8.91
C GLY A 200 26.97 12.55 8.97
N ASN A 201 26.36 13.36 9.82
CA ASN A 201 25.05 13.07 10.42
C ASN A 201 23.86 13.62 9.59
N GLY A 202 24.11 14.09 8.35
CA GLY A 202 23.18 14.93 7.61
C GLY A 202 22.02 14.23 6.92
N LEU A 203 22.11 12.91 6.71
CA LEU A 203 21.07 12.10 6.07
C LEU A 203 20.37 11.15 7.05
N GLU A 204 19.16 10.75 6.69
CA GLU A 204 18.42 9.65 7.30
C GLU A 204 17.75 8.77 6.24
N LEU A 205 17.54 7.51 6.60
CA LEU A 205 16.72 6.54 5.88
C LEU A 205 15.37 6.38 6.60
N ARG A 206 14.29 6.22 5.84
CA ARG A 206 12.92 5.97 6.32
C ARG A 206 12.27 4.91 5.45
N VAL A 207 11.43 4.06 6.04
CA VAL A 207 10.48 3.24 5.28
C VAL A 207 9.18 4.04 5.20
N ILE A 208 8.85 4.53 4.00
CA ILE A 208 7.76 5.49 3.78
C ILE A 208 6.47 4.81 3.32
N ASP A 209 6.57 3.66 2.64
CA ASP A 209 5.45 2.77 2.31
C ASP A 209 5.87 1.30 2.52
N PRO A 210 5.17 0.51 3.36
CA PRO A 210 4.22 0.98 4.38
C PRO A 210 4.89 2.01 5.32
N HIS A 211 4.12 2.99 5.80
CA HIS A 211 4.67 4.05 6.65
C HIS A 211 5.12 3.54 8.02
N GLN A 212 6.43 3.41 8.26
CA GLN A 212 6.98 2.87 9.50
C GLN A 212 7.81 3.89 10.31
N GLY A 213 7.11 4.83 10.96
CA GLY A 213 7.65 5.61 12.08
C GLY A 213 8.85 6.52 11.74
N HIS A 214 9.82 6.59 12.65
CA HIS A 214 10.93 7.54 12.61
C HIS A 214 12.08 7.10 11.69
N GLY A 215 12.77 8.09 11.11
CA GLY A 215 14.00 7.87 10.35
C GLY A 215 15.21 7.54 11.23
N GLY A 216 16.31 7.14 10.58
CA GLY A 216 17.58 6.85 11.25
C GLY A 216 18.69 6.51 10.27
N VAL A 217 19.82 6.01 10.76
CA VAL A 217 20.90 5.42 9.93
C VAL A 217 20.86 3.89 9.89
N THR A 218 20.09 3.28 10.81
CA THR A 218 19.77 1.86 10.78
C THR A 218 18.27 1.71 11.06
N ARG A 219 17.60 0.84 10.32
CA ARG A 219 16.21 0.43 10.58
C ARG A 219 16.13 -1.09 10.42
N SER A 220 15.38 -1.74 11.30
CA SER A 220 15.05 -3.16 11.15
C SER A 220 13.54 -3.35 11.36
N TRP A 221 12.95 -4.26 10.60
CA TRP A 221 11.51 -4.55 10.66
C TRP A 221 11.21 -5.99 10.19
N THR A 222 10.11 -6.55 10.69
CA THR A 222 9.51 -7.77 10.13
C THR A 222 8.62 -7.41 8.96
N VAL A 223 8.66 -8.19 7.87
CA VAL A 223 7.74 -8.06 6.74
C VAL A 223 6.44 -8.82 7.04
N PRO A 224 5.28 -8.15 7.18
CA PRO A 224 4.04 -8.80 7.62
C PRO A 224 3.28 -9.51 6.50
N ARG A 225 3.65 -9.25 5.23
CA ARG A 225 3.09 -9.81 3.99
C ARG A 225 4.00 -9.43 2.83
N ASP A 226 3.95 -10.18 1.73
CA ASP A 226 4.62 -9.81 0.47
C ASP A 226 4.14 -8.43 0.00
N ASP A 227 5.06 -7.49 -0.23
CA ASP A 227 4.73 -6.12 -0.66
C ASP A 227 5.91 -5.42 -1.34
N LEU A 228 5.62 -4.38 -2.11
CA LEU A 228 6.64 -3.44 -2.62
C LEU A 228 6.87 -2.34 -1.57
N TYR A 229 8.05 -2.33 -0.98
CA TYR A 229 8.48 -1.33 -0.01
C TYR A 229 9.10 -0.12 -0.70
N LEU A 230 8.78 1.06 -0.17
CA LEU A 230 9.41 2.33 -0.52
C LEU A 230 10.30 2.80 0.63
N VAL A 231 11.61 2.79 0.39
CA VAL A 231 12.62 3.24 1.36
C VAL A 231 13.23 4.54 0.85
N SER A 232 13.05 5.64 1.58
CA SER A 232 13.61 6.95 1.22
C SER A 232 14.91 7.24 1.95
N VAL A 233 15.91 7.75 1.25
CA VAL A 233 17.07 8.48 1.82
C VAL A 233 16.87 9.97 1.55
N ALA A 234 16.96 10.79 2.59
CA ALA A 234 16.77 12.24 2.52
C ALA A 234 17.62 12.99 3.57
N PRO A 235 17.85 14.30 3.39
CA PRO A 235 18.39 15.16 4.45
C PRO A 235 17.54 15.12 5.72
N ARG A 236 18.18 15.11 6.89
CA ARG A 236 17.46 15.22 8.16
C ARG A 236 16.81 16.60 8.31
N PRO A 237 15.66 16.71 8.97
CA PRO A 237 15.11 17.99 9.41
C PRO A 237 16.16 18.79 10.19
N GLY A 238 16.42 20.04 9.77
CA GLY A 238 17.42 20.91 10.40
C GLY A 238 18.89 20.56 10.10
N ALA A 239 19.18 19.61 9.20
CA ALA A 239 20.54 19.42 8.70
C ALA A 239 21.04 20.69 8.00
N PRO A 240 22.31 21.08 8.16
CA PRO A 240 22.88 22.20 7.42
C PRO A 240 22.85 21.88 5.92
N ALA A 241 22.43 22.84 5.11
CA ALA A 241 22.44 22.71 3.66
C ALA A 241 23.87 22.42 3.17
N ARG A 242 24.08 21.23 2.60
CA ARG A 242 25.23 20.92 1.77
C ARG A 242 24.76 20.80 0.34
N GLU A 243 25.61 21.21 -0.60
CA GLU A 243 25.37 21.07 -2.03
C GLU A 243 25.13 19.60 -2.41
N ARG A 244 25.94 18.69 -1.85
CA ARG A 244 25.88 17.25 -2.10
C ARG A 244 26.12 16.39 -0.86
N HIS A 245 25.46 15.24 -0.83
CA HIS A 245 25.67 14.18 0.16
C HIS A 245 25.88 12.84 -0.55
N ALA A 246 27.13 12.35 -0.57
CA ALA A 246 27.41 10.96 -0.94
C ALA A 246 26.95 10.01 0.17
N TYR A 247 26.50 8.81 -0.18
CA TYR A 247 26.10 7.78 0.77
C TYR A 247 26.12 6.37 0.16
N ARG A 248 26.03 5.36 1.02
CA ARG A 248 25.79 3.97 0.68
C ARG A 248 24.58 3.45 1.47
N LEU A 249 23.61 2.88 0.77
CA LEU A 249 22.45 2.20 1.37
C LEU A 249 22.61 0.70 1.19
N ARG A 250 22.49 -0.06 2.28
CA ARG A 250 22.49 -1.53 2.29
C ARG A 250 21.19 -2.05 2.88
N ILE A 251 20.62 -3.06 2.28
CA ILE A 251 19.43 -3.78 2.76
C ILE A 251 19.80 -5.26 2.81
N ASP A 252 19.69 -5.86 3.99
CA ASP A 252 19.84 -7.30 4.21
C ASP A 252 18.48 -7.89 4.59
N THR A 253 18.15 -9.09 4.13
CA THR A 253 17.06 -9.89 4.72
C THR A 253 17.55 -11.17 5.37
N HIS A 254 16.79 -11.64 6.36
CA HIS A 254 17.01 -12.87 7.09
C HIS A 254 15.68 -13.59 7.28
N SER A 255 15.70 -14.93 7.20
CA SER A 255 14.55 -15.81 7.50
C SER A 255 14.55 -16.25 8.96
#